data_AF-A0A844KT59-F1
#
_entry.id   AF-A0A844KT59-F1
#
_cell.length_a   1.000
_cell.length_b   1.000
_cell.length_c   1.000
_cell.angle_alpha   90.00
_cell.angle_beta   90.00
_cell.angle_gamma   90.00
#
_symmetry.space_group_name_H-M   'P 1'
#
loop_
_entity.id
_entity.type
_entity.pdbx_description
1 polymer ?
#
loop_
_entity_poly.entity_id
_entity_poly.type
_entity_poly.pdbx_seq_one_letter_code
_entity_poly.pdbx_strand_id
1 'polypeptide(L)' 'MTDEQETATLEIVVSGIFEFRTKLEQEKKDIIITKNTVAILFPYLRSQVTLMTAQPDIEPVVIPAININALLKNMEP' A
#
# COMPACT_ATOMS: atom_id res chain seq x y z
N MET A 1 -21.71 31.86 5.99
CA MET A 1 -22.01 30.42 5.88
C MET A 1 -20.67 29.76 6.06
N THR A 2 -20.46 29.12 7.20
CA THR A 2 -19.19 28.48 7.53
C THR A 2 -19.08 27.27 6.61
N ASP A 3 -18.06 27.24 5.75
CA ASP A 3 -17.77 26.11 4.88
C ASP A 3 -17.57 24.87 5.78
N GLU A 4 -18.56 23.98 5.80
CA GLU A 4 -18.33 22.61 6.23
C GLU A 4 -17.34 22.02 5.22
N GLN A 5 -16.10 21.77 5.65
CA GLN A 5 -15.13 21.08 4.82
C GLN A 5 -15.72 19.73 4.42
N GLU A 6 -16.11 19.59 3.15
CA GLU A 6 -16.50 18.30 2.60
C GLU A 6 -15.30 17.35 2.75
N THR A 7 -15.47 16.32 3.57
CA THR A 7 -14.46 15.31 3.81
C THR A 7 -14.91 14.01 3.16
N ALA A 8 -13.99 13.36 2.44
CA ALA A 8 -14.21 12.06 1.81
C ALA A 8 -13.37 11.00 2.52
N THR A 9 -13.94 9.80 2.71
CA THR A 9 -13.23 8.64 3.26
C THR A 9 -13.07 7.59 2.17
N LEU A 10 -11.85 7.08 2.01
CA LEU A 10 -11.50 6.07 1.02
C LEU A 10 -10.82 4.90 1.72
N GLU A 11 -11.38 3.70 1.56
CA GLU A 11 -10.79 2.45 2.02
C GLU A 11 -10.43 1.57 0.82
N ILE A 12 -9.19 1.08 0.77
CA ILE A 12 -8.70 0.22 -0.31
C ILE A 12 -8.00 -0.98 0.29
N VAL A 13 -8.41 -2.17 -0.13
CA VAL A 13 -7.78 -3.44 0.24
C VAL A 13 -7.15 -4.06 -1.00
N VAL A 14 -5.85 -4.37 -0.92
CA VAL A 14 -5.13 -5.09 -1.97
C VAL A 14 -4.71 -6.45 -1.43
N SER A 15 -5.02 -7.51 -2.15
CA SER A 15 -4.63 -8.88 -1.82
C SER A 15 -3.83 -9.50 -2.96
N GLY A 16 -2.79 -10.25 -2.60
CA GLY A 16 -1.95 -10.98 -3.55
C GLY A 16 -1.78 -12.43 -3.15
N ILE A 17 -1.75 -13.32 -4.14
CA ILE A 17 -1.47 -14.75 -3.96
C ILE A 17 -0.03 -14.98 -4.39
N PHE A 18 0.79 -15.54 -3.50
CA PHE A 18 2.21 -15.80 -3.71
C PHE A 18 2.54 -17.26 -3.47
N GLU A 19 3.51 -17.79 -4.22
CA GLU A 19 3.99 -19.16 -4.10
C GLU A 19 5.53 -19.18 -4.02
N PHE A 20 6.07 -20.02 -3.13
CA PHE A 20 7.49 -20.34 -3.10
C PHE A 20 7.77 -21.63 -3.86
N ARG A 21 8.53 -21.55 -4.96
CA ARG A 21 8.89 -22.72 -5.79
C ARG A 21 10.12 -23.48 -5.31
N THR A 22 10.75 -23.02 -4.23
CA THR A 22 11.96 -23.63 -3.67
C THR A 22 11.83 -23.77 -2.16
N LYS A 23 12.53 -24.74 -1.57
CA LYS A 23 12.67 -24.81 -0.12
C LYS A 23 13.49 -23.62 0.36
N LEU A 24 12.95 -22.89 1.32
CA LEU A 24 13.58 -21.75 1.99
C LEU A 24 13.51 -21.98 3.50
N GLU A 25 14.53 -21.50 4.20
CA GLU A 25 14.53 -21.40 5.66
C GLU A 25 13.40 -20.49 6.13
N GLN A 26 12.85 -20.76 7.31
CA GLN A 26 11.67 -20.05 7.81
C GLN A 26 11.93 -18.54 7.94
N GLU A 27 13.08 -18.15 8.49
CA GLU A 27 13.48 -16.74 8.63
C GLU A 27 13.46 -15.99 7.30
N LYS A 28 13.96 -16.61 6.22
CA LYS A 28 13.93 -16.03 4.87
C LYS A 28 12.52 -15.91 4.32
N LYS A 29 11.65 -16.89 4.60
CA LYS A 29 10.23 -16.82 4.21
C LYS A 29 9.55 -15.66 4.92
N ASP A 30 9.78 -15.49 6.21
CA ASP A 30 9.15 -14.44 7.01
C ASP A 30 9.53 -13.05 6.47
N ILE A 31 10.81 -12.83 6.13
CA ILE A 31 11.27 -11.59 5.49
C ILE A 31 10.61 -11.37 4.13
N ILE A 32 10.54 -12.40 3.29
CA ILE A 32 9.92 -12.27 1.95
C ILE A 32 8.42 -12.00 2.07
N ILE A 33 7.72 -12.71 2.95
CA ILE A 33 6.28 -12.53 3.21
C ILE A 33 6.01 -11.12 3.71
N THR A 34 6.81 -10.61 4.66
CA THR A 34 6.54 -9.30 5.26
C THR A 34 7.00 -8.12 4.41
N LYS A 35 8.21 -8.17 3.84
CA LYS A 35 8.82 -7.02 3.15
C LYS A 35 8.57 -7.06 1.65
N ASN A 36 8.90 -8.17 1.01
CA ASN A 36 8.89 -8.24 -0.44
C ASN A 36 7.46 -8.28 -1.01
N THR A 37 6.53 -9.01 -0.38
CA THR A 37 5.15 -9.04 -0.87
C THR A 37 4.50 -7.65 -0.77
N VAL A 38 4.70 -6.92 0.33
CA VAL A 38 4.19 -5.55 0.50
C VAL A 38 4.83 -4.63 -0.53
N ALA A 39 6.13 -4.75 -0.80
CA ALA A 39 6.80 -3.98 -1.85
C ALA A 39 6.25 -4.28 -3.26
N ILE A 40 5.83 -5.52 -3.53
CA ILE A 40 5.19 -5.90 -4.79
C ILE A 40 3.76 -5.36 -4.88
N LEU A 41 3.00 -5.37 -3.79
CA LEU A 41 1.60 -4.93 -3.76
C LEU A 41 1.45 -3.40 -3.68
N PHE A 42 2.40 -2.70 -3.08
CA PHE A 42 2.32 -1.26 -2.86
C PHE A 42 2.11 -0.43 -4.14
N PRO A 43 2.77 -0.71 -5.28
CA PRO A 43 2.48 -0.06 -6.56
C PRO A 43 1.00 -0.15 -6.98
N TYR A 44 0.35 -1.29 -6.71
CA TYR A 44 -1.07 -1.48 -7.00
C TYR A 44 -1.94 -0.65 -6.06
N LEU A 45 -1.65 -0.68 -4.76
CA LEU A 45 -2.39 0.11 -3.77
C LEU A 45 -2.34 1.60 -4.09
N ARG A 46 -1.16 2.17 -4.33
CA ARG A 46 -1.06 3.61 -4.67
C ARG A 46 -1.73 3.94 -6.00
N SER A 47 -1.69 3.04 -6.98
CA SER A 47 -2.37 3.22 -8.26
C SER A 47 -3.89 3.29 -8.05
N GLN A 48 -4.45 2.43 -7.20
CA GLN A 48 -5.86 2.45 -6.86
C GLN A 48 -6.26 3.72 -6.12
N VAL A 49 -5.41 4.23 -5.21
CA VAL A 49 -5.67 5.53 -4.55
C VAL A 49 -5.78 6.65 -5.58
N THR A 50 -4.81 6.76 -6.50
CA THR A 50 -4.84 7.79 -7.55
C THR A 50 -6.05 7.62 -8.48
N LEU A 51 -6.38 6.39 -8.88
CA LEU A 51 -7.53 6.12 -9.73
C LEU A 51 -8.86 6.51 -9.06
N MET A 52 -9.04 6.12 -7.80
CA MET A 52 -10.27 6.40 -7.05
C MET A 52 -10.42 7.89 -6.74
N THR A 53 -9.33 8.63 -6.59
CA THR A 53 -9.35 10.07 -6.29
C THR A 53 -9.31 10.96 -7.54
N ALA A 54 -9.03 10.40 -8.73
CA ALA A 54 -9.16 11.11 -10.00
C ALA A 54 -10.62 11.27 -10.45
N GLN A 55 -11.48 11.73 -9.53
CA GLN A 55 -12.88 12.08 -9.82
C GLN A 55 -12.98 13.52 -10.30
N PRO A 56 -14.05 13.89 -11.03
CA PRO A 56 -14.33 15.29 -11.36
C PRO A 56 -14.31 16.16 -10.11
N ASP A 57 -13.71 17.35 -10.22
CA ASP A 57 -13.60 18.34 -9.14
C ASP A 57 -12.83 17.88 -7.88
N ILE A 58 -12.14 16.73 -7.93
CA ILE A 58 -11.22 16.25 -6.90
C ILE A 58 -9.79 16.23 -7.45
N GLU A 59 -8.85 16.83 -6.71
CA GLU A 59 -7.43 16.71 -7.05
C GLU A 59 -6.96 15.27 -6.78
N PRO A 60 -6.40 14.55 -7.78
CA PRO A 60 -5.97 13.17 -7.59
C PRO A 60 -4.88 13.06 -6.53
N VAL A 61 -5.06 12.13 -5.59
CA VAL A 61 -4.06 11.83 -4.56
C VAL A 61 -2.98 10.94 -5.15
N VAL A 62 -1.76 11.47 -5.25
CA VAL A 62 -0.58 10.73 -5.72
C VAL A 62 0.32 10.41 -4.54
N ILE A 63 0.39 9.13 -4.17
CA ILE A 63 1.30 8.68 -3.11
C ILE A 63 2.72 8.56 -3.70
N PRO A 64 3.74 9.20 -3.09
CA PRO A 64 5.11 9.15 -3.58
C PRO A 64 5.71 7.74 -3.49
N ALA A 65 6.91 7.56 -4.04
CA ALA A 65 7.66 6.34 -3.79
C ALA A 65 7.98 6.24 -2.29
N ILE A 66 7.63 5.10 -1.68
CA ILE A 66 7.87 4.84 -0.26
C ILE A 66 8.93 3.74 -0.12
N ASN A 67 9.87 3.95 0.80
CA ASN A 67 10.76 2.89 1.24
C ASN A 67 10.00 1.95 2.19
N ILE A 68 9.49 0.84 1.65
CA ILE A 68 8.72 -0.16 2.40
C ILE A 68 9.52 -0.77 3.56
N ASN A 69 10.84 -0.95 3.40
CA ASN A 69 11.68 -1.48 4.47
C ASN A 69 11.73 -0.53 5.67
N ALA A 70 11.82 0.78 5.42
CA ALA A 70 11.80 1.78 6.48
C ALA A 70 10.41 1.90 7.12
N LEU A 71 9.35 1.80 6.32
CA LEU A 71 7.96 1.84 6.79
C LEU A 71 7.68 0.69 7.78
N LEU A 72 8.01 -0.54 7.40
CA LEU A 72 7.75 -1.72 8.23
C LEU A 72 8.56 -1.71 9.53
N LYS A 73 9.81 -1.22 9.50
CA LYS A 73 10.63 -1.05 10.70
C LYS A 73 9.99 -0.09 11.71
N ASN A 74 9.29 0.94 11.24
CA ASN A 74 8.58 1.90 12.11
C ASN A 74 7.23 1.36 12.61
N MET A 75 6.76 0.22 12.08
CA MET A 75 5.54 -0.47 12.51
C MET A 75 5.82 -1.64 13.46
N GLU A 76 7.09 -2.02 13.63
CA GLU A 76 7.52 -2.92 14.70
C GLU A 76 7.32 -2.21 16.05
N PRO A 77 6.60 -2.82 17.03
CA PRO A 77 6.30 -2.20 18.32
C PRO A 77 7.52 -2.01 19.22
#